data_AF-A0A814VHG7-F1
#
_entry.id   AF-A0A814VHG7-F1
#
_cell.length_a   1.000
_cell.length_b   1.000
_cell.length_c   1.000
_cell.angle_alpha   90.00
_cell.angle_beta   90.00
_cell.angle_gamma   90.00
#
_symmetry.space_group_name_H-M   'P 1'
#
loop_
_entity.id
_entity.type
_entity.pdbx_description
1 polymer ?
#
loop_
_entity_poly.entity_id
_entity_poly.type
_entity_poly.pdbx_seq_one_letter_code
_entity_poly.pdbx_strand_id
1 'polypeptide(L)'
;MAQDYWFIPLETMFYEALDYYDLSGWSIEPMPNNIDTSREALMQGQRKWPFRTHNARAKFKCRNCGKKWTSSYTTVIWRARWSTGIVQIIIEKQGCQRCNTNCQGILTDEDEIEFALDWMCIWILDVFYGIRDEDTHSGDDEPDDDKESKGPHDYQRCAAGRKRTCRKCNKMRRRRNPNHT
;
A
#
# COMPACT_ATOMS: atom_id res chain seq x y z
N MET A 1 23.16 -0.54 12.11
CA MET A 1 21.92 -0.28 11.34
C MET A 1 20.78 -0.86 12.15
N ALA A 2 19.84 -0.05 12.62
CA ALA A 2 18.71 -0.57 13.39
C ALA A 2 17.82 -1.38 12.45
N GLN A 3 17.80 -2.70 12.61
CA GLN A 3 16.80 -3.53 11.94
C GLN A 3 15.44 -3.03 12.37
N ASP A 4 14.66 -2.64 11.39
CA ASP A 4 13.37 -2.03 11.54
C ASP A 4 12.37 -3.16 11.86
N TYR A 5 12.24 -3.49 13.16
CA TYR A 5 11.41 -4.58 13.74
C TYR A 5 9.93 -4.59 13.33
N TRP A 6 9.46 -3.63 12.52
CA TRP A 6 8.08 -3.54 12.04
C TRP A 6 7.81 -4.42 10.80
N PHE A 7 8.80 -5.15 10.28
CA PHE A 7 8.63 -6.03 9.12
C PHE A 7 8.21 -7.47 9.47
N ILE A 8 8.38 -7.91 10.72
CA ILE A 8 8.26 -9.34 11.09
C ILE A 8 6.86 -9.91 10.88
N PRO A 9 5.75 -9.29 11.35
CA PRO A 9 4.42 -9.89 11.17
C PRO A 9 4.01 -9.95 9.69
N LEU A 10 4.34 -8.91 8.93
CA LEU A 10 4.05 -8.83 7.50
C LEU A 10 4.82 -9.90 6.72
N GLU A 11 6.09 -10.12 7.05
CA GLU A 11 6.93 -11.10 6.36
C GLU A 11 6.45 -12.54 6.60
N THR A 12 6.10 -12.91 7.83
CA THR A 12 5.55 -14.24 8.11
C THR A 12 4.25 -14.48 7.36
N MET A 13 3.28 -13.56 7.48
CA MET A 13 2.00 -13.67 6.78
C MET A 13 2.16 -13.65 5.26
N PHE A 14 3.17 -12.95 4.74
CA PHE A 14 3.48 -12.93 3.32
C PHE A 14 3.83 -14.33 2.80
N TYR A 15 4.69 -15.09 3.48
CA TYR A 15 5.05 -16.44 3.04
C TYR A 15 3.88 -17.43 3.17
N GLU A 16 3.04 -17.29 4.20
CA GLU A 16 1.81 -18.08 4.33
C GLU A 16 0.86 -17.80 3.16
N ALA A 17 0.67 -16.53 2.80
CA ALA A 17 -0.12 -16.17 1.63
C ALA A 17 0.49 -16.72 0.33
N LEU A 18 1.81 -16.62 0.13
CA LEU A 18 2.44 -17.17 -1.07
C LEU A 18 2.24 -18.68 -1.19
N ASP A 19 2.36 -19.43 -0.09
CA ASP A 19 2.15 -20.88 -0.10
C ASP A 19 0.70 -21.24 -0.47
N TYR A 20 -0.27 -20.51 0.11
CA TYR A 20 -1.69 -20.71 -0.18
C TYR A 20 -2.04 -20.54 -1.68
N TYR A 21 -1.41 -19.59 -2.38
CA TYR A 21 -1.66 -19.33 -3.80
C TYR A 21 -0.68 -20.06 -4.76
N ASP A 22 0.11 -21.01 -4.29
CA ASP A 22 1.15 -21.71 -5.08
C ASP A 22 2.17 -20.74 -5.71
N LEU A 23 2.53 -19.69 -4.96
CA LEU A 23 3.50 -18.66 -5.32
C LEU A 23 4.79 -18.76 -4.49
N SER A 24 5.11 -19.92 -3.95
CA SER A 24 6.30 -20.16 -3.08
C SER A 24 7.64 -19.79 -3.72
N GLY A 25 7.71 -19.70 -5.05
CA GLY A 25 8.88 -19.19 -5.79
C GLY A 25 9.08 -17.68 -5.72
N TRP A 26 8.14 -16.95 -5.11
CA TRP A 26 8.22 -15.50 -4.94
C TRP A 26 8.87 -15.11 -3.61
N SER A 27 9.40 -13.89 -3.55
CA SER A 27 10.03 -13.30 -2.37
C SER A 27 9.64 -11.83 -2.23
N ILE A 28 9.70 -11.30 -1.01
CA ILE A 28 9.41 -9.89 -0.71
C ILE A 28 10.67 -9.11 -0.35
N GLU A 29 10.78 -7.90 -0.89
CA GLU A 29 11.86 -6.97 -0.60
C GLU A 29 11.33 -5.55 -0.34
N PRO A 30 12.05 -4.73 0.44
CA PRO A 30 11.78 -3.29 0.48
C PRO A 30 12.01 -2.65 -0.89
N MET A 31 11.08 -1.81 -1.33
CA MET A 31 11.27 -1.04 -2.56
C MET A 31 12.43 -0.03 -2.40
N PRO A 32 13.36 0.06 -3.37
CA PRO A 32 14.45 1.04 -3.33
C PRO A 32 13.93 2.49 -3.29
N ASN A 33 14.61 3.36 -2.55
CA ASN A 33 14.20 4.76 -2.35
C ASN A 33 14.24 5.64 -3.61
N ASN A 34 14.95 5.21 -4.67
CA ASN A 34 15.10 5.94 -5.92
C ASN A 34 13.99 5.61 -6.94
N ILE A 35 13.02 4.77 -6.57
CA ILE A 35 11.90 4.44 -7.44
C ILE A 35 10.86 5.55 -7.38
N ASP A 36 10.50 6.07 -8.55
CA ASP A 36 9.41 7.02 -8.65
C ASP A 36 8.06 6.30 -8.44
N THR A 37 7.34 6.71 -7.41
CA THR A 37 5.99 6.22 -7.10
C THR A 37 4.92 7.28 -7.33
N SER A 38 5.21 8.29 -8.17
CA SER A 38 4.23 9.24 -8.68
C SER A 38 3.11 8.52 -9.43
N ARG A 39 1.90 9.11 -9.44
CA ARG A 39 0.77 8.56 -10.19
C ARG A 39 1.12 8.34 -11.66
N GLU A 40 1.88 9.26 -12.25
CA GLU A 40 2.34 9.20 -13.63
C GLU A 40 3.23 7.97 -13.85
N ALA A 41 4.19 7.70 -12.96
CA ALA A 41 5.05 6.52 -13.04
C ALA A 41 4.26 5.21 -12.86
N LEU A 42 3.28 5.18 -11.95
CA LEU A 42 2.41 4.01 -11.78
C LEU A 42 1.57 3.73 -13.03
N MET A 43 1.02 4.78 -13.65
CA MET A 43 0.20 4.67 -14.86
C MET A 43 1.02 4.31 -16.11
N GLN A 44 2.27 4.78 -16.18
CA GLN A 44 3.16 4.46 -17.30
C GLN A 44 3.68 3.03 -17.27
N GLY A 45 3.30 2.24 -16.27
CA GLY A 45 3.42 0.77 -16.24
C GLY A 45 4.74 0.31 -16.83
N GLN A 46 5.84 0.46 -16.10
CA GLN A 46 7.12 -0.02 -16.59
C GLN A 46 6.95 -1.50 -16.93
N ARG A 47 6.99 -1.85 -18.24
CA ARG A 47 6.61 -3.19 -18.76
C ARG A 47 7.31 -4.36 -18.05
N LYS A 48 8.42 -4.10 -17.36
CA LYS A 48 9.20 -5.08 -16.59
C LYS A 48 8.86 -5.15 -15.10
N TRP A 49 8.26 -4.09 -14.55
CA TRP A 49 7.89 -3.90 -13.16
C TRP A 49 6.49 -3.29 -13.09
N PRO A 50 5.42 -4.08 -13.32
CA PRO A 50 4.07 -3.60 -13.09
C PRO A 50 3.92 -3.18 -11.64
N PHE A 51 3.22 -2.07 -11.44
CA PHE A 51 2.92 -1.52 -10.13
C PHE A 51 1.46 -1.76 -9.78
N ARG A 52 1.19 -1.83 -8.48
CA ARG A 52 -0.16 -1.95 -7.95
C ARG A 52 -0.23 -1.25 -6.60
N THR A 53 -1.37 -0.65 -6.28
CA THR A 53 -1.56 0.13 -5.04
C THR A 53 -2.74 -0.38 -4.26
N HIS A 54 -2.58 -0.51 -2.95
CA HIS A 54 -3.63 -0.91 -2.02
C HIS A 54 -3.72 0.12 -0.89
N ASN A 55 -4.94 0.50 -0.46
CA ASN A 55 -5.10 1.40 0.68
C ASN A 55 -5.33 0.59 1.96
N ALA A 56 -4.34 0.61 2.86
CA ALA A 56 -4.39 -0.15 4.12
C ALA A 56 -4.53 0.76 5.35
N ARG A 57 -5.12 0.25 6.43
CA ARG A 57 -5.06 0.87 7.76
C ARG A 57 -3.65 0.74 8.35
N ALA A 58 -3.17 1.81 8.98
CA ALA A 58 -1.85 1.80 9.59
C ALA A 58 -1.76 2.63 10.87
N LYS A 59 -0.88 2.17 11.77
CA LYS A 59 -0.46 2.90 12.97
C LYS A 59 0.85 3.62 12.69
N PHE A 60 1.00 4.83 13.20
CA PHE A 60 2.17 5.68 13.00
C PHE A 60 2.74 6.12 14.35
N LYS A 61 4.06 6.32 14.41
CA LYS A 61 4.78 6.83 15.57
C LYS A 61 5.88 7.81 15.12
N CYS A 62 5.82 9.10 15.54
CA CYS A 62 6.92 10.05 15.28
C CYS A 62 8.10 9.69 16.18
N ARG A 63 9.25 9.39 15.57
CA ARG A 63 10.51 9.12 16.29
C ARG A 63 11.02 10.38 17.02
N ASN A 64 10.73 11.56 16.50
CA ASN A 64 11.18 12.83 17.08
C ASN A 64 10.37 13.25 18.34
N CYS A 65 9.03 13.22 18.28
CA CYS A 65 8.18 13.69 19.39
C CYS A 65 7.40 12.59 20.13
N GLY A 66 7.58 11.32 19.74
CA GLY A 66 6.91 10.16 20.36
C GLY A 66 5.41 10.02 20.06
N LYS A 67 4.77 11.03 19.45
CA LYS A 67 3.32 11.01 19.16
C LYS A 67 2.97 9.78 18.31
N LYS A 68 1.95 9.04 18.75
CA LYS A 68 1.33 7.95 18.01
C LYS A 68 0.00 8.40 17.44
N TRP A 69 -0.37 7.89 16.28
CA TRP A 69 -1.70 8.09 15.71
C TRP A 69 -2.06 6.92 14.81
N THR A 70 -3.35 6.64 14.70
CA THR A 70 -3.88 5.76 13.66
C THR A 70 -4.25 6.63 12.48
N SER A 71 -3.90 6.20 11.27
CA SER A 71 -4.48 6.78 10.08
C SER A 71 -5.54 5.83 9.57
N SER A 72 -6.64 6.41 9.10
CA SER A 72 -7.67 5.64 8.43
C SER A 72 -7.11 4.88 7.23
N TYR A 73 -6.14 5.45 6.52
CA TYR A 73 -5.57 4.88 5.29
C TYR A 73 -4.14 5.35 5.08
N THR A 74 -3.27 4.41 4.71
CA THR A 74 -1.98 4.61 4.08
C THR A 74 -1.98 3.87 2.74
N THR A 75 -1.18 4.33 1.80
CA THR A 75 -1.05 3.65 0.50
C THR A 75 0.13 2.69 0.58
N VAL A 76 -0.16 1.41 0.38
CA VAL A 76 0.82 0.36 0.14
C VAL A 76 1.01 0.26 -1.36
N ILE A 77 2.27 0.30 -1.81
CA ILE A 77 2.62 0.20 -3.21
C ILE A 77 3.45 -1.06 -3.40
N TRP A 78 2.95 -1.90 -4.28
CA TRP A 78 3.59 -3.13 -4.73
C TRP A 78 4.17 -2.90 -6.12
N ARG A 79 5.31 -3.52 -6.39
CA ARG A 79 5.75 -3.78 -7.76
C ARG A 79 6.37 -5.15 -7.83
N ALA A 80 6.24 -5.83 -8.95
CA ALA A 80 6.67 -7.21 -9.06
C ALA A 80 7.46 -7.44 -10.34
N ARG A 81 8.33 -8.45 -10.34
CA ARG A 81 9.07 -8.86 -11.53
C ARG A 81 9.07 -10.38 -11.67
N TRP A 82 8.38 -10.84 -12.71
CA TRP A 82 8.28 -12.26 -13.07
C TRP A 82 9.61 -12.98 -13.13
N SER A 83 10.58 -12.42 -13.87
CA SER A 83 11.85 -13.11 -14.15
C SER A 83 12.67 -13.46 -12.91
N THR A 84 12.38 -12.81 -11.78
CA THR A 84 13.09 -13.03 -10.51
C THR A 84 12.17 -13.54 -9.40
N GLY A 85 10.85 -13.55 -9.59
CA GLY A 85 9.90 -13.82 -8.52
C GLY A 85 10.03 -12.81 -7.37
N ILE A 86 10.33 -11.54 -7.64
CA ILE A 86 10.51 -10.55 -6.57
C ILE A 86 9.30 -9.61 -6.53
N VAL A 87 8.71 -9.47 -5.35
CA VAL A 87 7.75 -8.42 -4.99
C VAL A 87 8.48 -7.37 -4.15
N GLN A 88 8.33 -6.11 -4.52
CA GLN A 88 8.84 -4.98 -3.77
C GLN A 88 7.71 -4.14 -3.21
N ILE A 89 7.81 -3.86 -1.91
CA ILE A 89 6.78 -3.14 -1.16
C ILE A 89 7.32 -1.79 -0.64
N ILE A 90 6.47 -0.76 -0.69
CA ILE A 90 6.63 0.44 0.14
C ILE A 90 5.31 0.81 0.78
N ILE A 91 5.36 1.11 2.08
CA ILE A 91 4.25 1.70 2.83
C ILE A 91 4.49 3.21 2.88
N GLU A 92 3.60 3.99 2.24
CA GLU A 92 3.75 5.44 2.16
C GLU A 92 3.72 6.10 3.54
N LYS A 93 4.46 7.21 3.65
CA LYS A 93 4.68 7.90 4.93
C LYS A 93 3.58 8.91 5.20
N GLN A 94 3.39 9.25 6.47
CA GLN A 94 2.59 10.39 6.90
C GLN A 94 3.39 11.35 7.77
N GLY A 95 3.29 12.64 7.47
CA GLY A 95 3.89 13.69 8.27
C GLY A 95 3.22 13.77 9.64
N CYS A 96 4.02 13.79 10.70
CA CYS A 96 3.48 13.99 12.04
C CYS A 96 2.93 15.41 12.22
N GLN A 97 1.82 15.52 12.93
CA GLN A 97 1.17 16.83 13.14
C GLN A 97 1.96 17.83 13.99
N ARG A 98 2.86 17.34 14.84
CA ARG A 98 3.68 18.18 15.75
C ARG A 98 5.05 18.49 15.16
N CYS A 99 5.72 17.45 14.65
CA CYS A 99 7.13 17.51 14.23
C CYS A 99 7.29 17.74 12.71
N ASN A 100 6.21 17.59 11.92
CA ASN A 100 6.20 17.54 10.45
C ASN A 100 7.17 16.50 9.83
N THR A 101 7.79 15.65 10.65
CA THR A 101 8.64 14.54 10.23
C THR A 101 7.81 13.45 9.58
N ASN A 102 8.27 12.93 8.43
CA ASN A 102 7.65 11.79 7.76
C ASN A 102 7.82 10.53 8.62
N CYS A 103 6.70 9.90 8.94
CA CYS A 103 6.62 8.71 9.77
C CYS A 103 6.09 7.57 8.92
N GLN A 104 6.77 6.43 8.99
CA GLN A 104 6.34 5.23 8.30
C GLN A 104 5.15 4.60 9.03
N GLY A 105 4.17 4.16 8.25
CA GLY A 105 3.05 3.40 8.77
C GLY A 105 3.47 1.97 9.10
N ILE A 106 2.87 1.41 10.13
CA ILE A 106 2.99 0.01 10.51
C ILE A 106 1.61 -0.60 10.33
N LEU A 107 1.51 -1.62 9.50
CA LEU A 107 0.34 -2.48 9.43
C LEU A 107 0.38 -3.37 10.68
N THR A 108 -0.67 -3.35 11.49
CA THR A 108 -0.73 -4.10 12.76
C THR A 108 -2.04 -4.84 12.95
N ASP A 109 -2.90 -4.75 11.95
CA ASP A 109 -4.22 -5.35 11.95
C ASP A 109 -4.09 -6.57 11.04
N GLU A 110 -4.22 -7.77 11.60
CA GLU A 110 -3.95 -9.02 10.88
C GLU A 110 -4.91 -9.17 9.70
N ASP A 111 -6.21 -8.92 9.91
CA ASP A 111 -7.23 -8.94 8.85
C ASP A 111 -6.87 -7.99 7.69
N GLU A 112 -6.34 -6.81 8.00
CA GLU A 112 -5.92 -5.84 6.99
C GLU A 112 -4.65 -6.28 6.24
N ILE A 113 -3.72 -6.93 6.96
CA ILE A 113 -2.50 -7.47 6.36
C ILE A 113 -2.86 -8.63 5.43
N GLU A 114 -3.67 -9.57 5.89
CA GLU A 114 -4.17 -10.71 5.12
C GLU A 114 -4.88 -10.22 3.86
N PHE A 115 -5.83 -9.29 4.00
CA PHE A 115 -6.54 -8.71 2.86
C PHE A 115 -5.60 -8.03 1.85
N ALA A 116 -4.59 -7.30 2.32
CA ALA A 116 -3.61 -6.66 1.44
C ALA A 116 -2.73 -7.68 0.70
N LEU A 117 -2.39 -8.80 1.36
CA LEU A 117 -1.57 -9.88 0.81
C LEU A 117 -2.34 -10.76 -0.18
N ASP A 118 -3.57 -11.16 0.16
CA ASP A 118 -4.48 -11.86 -0.74
C ASP A 118 -4.62 -11.10 -2.05
N TRP A 119 -4.93 -9.81 -1.94
CA TRP A 119 -5.11 -8.95 -3.08
C TRP A 119 -3.83 -8.82 -3.93
N MET A 120 -2.65 -8.83 -3.29
CA MET A 120 -1.37 -8.85 -3.99
C MET A 120 -1.13 -10.20 -4.71
N CYS A 121 -1.43 -11.33 -4.08
CA CYS A 121 -1.28 -12.66 -4.69
C CYS A 121 -2.20 -12.83 -5.90
N ILE A 122 -3.49 -12.46 -5.77
CA ILE A 122 -4.46 -12.41 -6.87
C ILE A 122 -3.93 -11.54 -8.01
N TRP A 123 -3.39 -10.36 -7.69
CA TRP A 123 -2.81 -9.47 -8.70
C TRP A 123 -1.62 -10.10 -9.44
N ILE A 124 -0.74 -10.83 -8.74
CA ILE A 124 0.37 -11.56 -9.35
C ILE A 124 -0.15 -12.64 -10.30
N LEU A 125 -1.16 -13.41 -9.88
CA LEU A 125 -1.80 -14.45 -10.67
C LEU A 125 -2.41 -13.90 -11.98
N ASP A 126 -3.18 -12.82 -11.91
CA ASP A 126 -3.77 -12.19 -13.10
C ASP A 126 -2.67 -11.63 -14.03
N VAL A 127 -1.75 -10.82 -13.49
CA VAL A 127 -0.80 -10.09 -14.32
C VAL A 127 0.26 -10.97 -14.97
N PHE A 128 0.73 -12.01 -14.28
CA PHE A 128 1.84 -12.79 -14.79
C PHE A 128 1.51 -14.23 -15.17
N TYR A 129 0.47 -14.83 -14.59
CA TYR A 129 0.03 -16.18 -14.93
C TYR A 129 -1.23 -16.19 -15.81
N GLY A 130 -1.91 -15.05 -15.98
CA GLY A 130 -3.17 -14.96 -16.73
C GLY A 130 -4.32 -15.71 -16.05
N ILE A 131 -4.18 -16.02 -14.76
CA ILE A 131 -5.20 -16.69 -13.95
C ILE A 131 -6.09 -15.58 -13.40
N ARG A 132 -7.22 -15.37 -14.06
CA ARG A 132 -8.28 -14.50 -13.58
C ARG A 132 -9.27 -15.34 -12.82
N ASP A 133 -9.47 -14.99 -11.56
CA ASP A 133 -10.63 -15.48 -10.86
C ASP A 133 -11.84 -14.66 -11.31
N GLU A 134 -12.80 -15.33 -11.94
CA GLU A 134 -14.04 -14.73 -12.45
C GLU A 134 -14.93 -14.22 -11.29
N ASP A 135 -14.77 -14.80 -10.10
CA ASP A 135 -15.49 -14.45 -8.88
C ASP A 135 -14.71 -13.47 -8.00
N THR A 136 -13.39 -13.38 -8.17
CA THR A 136 -12.61 -12.34 -7.52
C THR A 136 -12.88 -11.02 -8.23
N HIS A 137 -13.67 -10.16 -7.60
CA HIS A 137 -13.92 -8.79 -8.01
C HIS A 137 -12.60 -8.05 -8.30
N SER A 138 -12.17 -8.09 -9.57
CA SER A 138 -11.09 -7.29 -10.14
C SER A 138 -11.46 -5.81 -10.29
N GLY A 139 -12.70 -5.47 -9.93
CA GLY A 139 -13.19 -4.11 -9.81
C GLY A 139 -12.52 -3.39 -8.65
N ASP A 140 -12.32 -2.08 -8.80
CA ASP A 140 -11.89 -1.14 -7.77
C ASP A 140 -12.84 -1.04 -6.54
N ASP A 141 -13.69 -2.05 -6.35
CA ASP A 141 -14.58 -2.33 -5.22
C ASP A 141 -13.74 -2.78 -4.00
N GLU A 142 -12.74 -1.96 -3.66
CA GLU A 142 -12.22 -1.95 -2.29
C GLU A 142 -13.42 -1.74 -1.34
N PRO A 143 -13.43 -2.41 -0.17
CA PRO A 143 -14.55 -2.41 0.75
C PRO A 143 -15.11 -1.02 0.98
N ASP A 144 -16.45 -0.94 0.95
CA ASP A 144 -17.20 0.31 0.97
C ASP A 144 -16.66 1.25 2.06
N ASP A 145 -16.17 2.40 1.58
CA ASP A 145 -15.46 3.46 2.31
C ASP A 145 -16.37 4.12 3.40
N ASP A 146 -17.61 3.62 3.52
CA ASP A 146 -18.68 4.03 4.43
C ASP A 146 -18.60 3.38 5.81
N LYS A 147 -17.73 2.39 6.02
CA LYS A 147 -17.25 2.09 7.39
C LYS A 147 -16.35 3.24 7.84
N GLU A 148 -17.00 4.33 8.28
CA GLU A 148 -16.41 5.54 8.84
C GLU A 148 -15.16 5.22 9.63
N SER A 149 -14.02 5.31 8.96
CA SER A 149 -12.75 5.26 9.62
C SER A 149 -12.74 6.46 10.57
N LYS A 150 -12.89 6.24 11.88
CA LYS A 150 -13.09 7.29 12.89
C LYS A 150 -11.90 8.27 13.01
N GLY A 151 -10.85 8.11 12.21
CA GLY A 151 -9.65 8.95 12.18
C GLY A 151 -9.64 9.93 10.99
N PRO A 152 -9.30 11.22 11.21
CA PRO A 152 -9.15 12.19 10.13
C PRO A 152 -7.93 11.84 9.27
N HIS A 153 -8.14 11.67 7.97
CA HIS A 153 -7.04 11.56 7.02
C HIS A 153 -6.46 12.96 6.75
N ASP A 154 -5.22 13.19 7.17
CA ASP A 154 -4.53 14.47 6.99
C ASP A 154 -3.94 14.56 5.57
N TYR A 155 -4.75 15.03 4.61
CA TYR A 155 -4.37 15.11 3.20
C TYR A 155 -3.14 16.01 2.93
N GLN A 156 -2.85 16.98 3.82
CA GLN A 156 -1.69 17.87 3.68
C GLN A 156 -0.38 17.16 4.07
N ARG A 157 -0.48 16.13 4.91
CA ARG A 157 0.64 15.36 5.45
C ARG A 157 0.73 13.94 4.89
N CYS A 158 -0.20 13.52 4.06
CA CYS A 158 -0.15 12.23 3.36
C CYS A 158 0.87 12.28 2.20
N ALA A 159 1.94 11.47 2.26
CA ALA A 159 2.94 11.42 1.18
C ALA A 159 2.33 10.93 -0.14
N ALA A 160 1.50 9.89 -0.08
CA ALA A 160 0.71 9.40 -1.21
C ALA A 160 -0.26 10.47 -1.76
N GLY A 161 -0.83 11.31 -0.90
CA GLY A 161 -1.67 12.44 -1.30
C GLY A 161 -0.93 13.48 -2.14
N ARG A 162 0.34 13.75 -1.82
CA ARG A 162 1.21 14.64 -2.61
C ARG A 162 1.55 14.04 -3.97
N LYS A 163 1.75 12.71 -4.02
CA LYS A 163 2.00 11.94 -5.25
C LYS A 163 0.73 11.65 -6.07
N ARG A 164 -0.45 12.06 -5.59
CA ARG A 164 -1.77 11.79 -6.18
C ARG A 164 -2.13 10.29 -6.26
N THR A 165 -1.48 9.46 -5.45
CA THR A 165 -1.70 8.01 -5.38
C THR A 165 -2.65 7.61 -4.25
N CYS A 166 -2.89 8.49 -3.26
CA CYS A 166 -3.86 8.23 -2.20
C CYS A 166 -5.31 8.42 -2.69
N ARG A 167 -6.12 7.34 -2.66
CA ARG A 167 -7.55 7.35 -3.03
C ARG A 167 -8.36 8.33 -2.18
N LYS A 168 -8.18 8.33 -0.86
CA LYS A 168 -8.91 9.24 0.06
C LYS A 168 -8.59 10.71 -0.19
N CYS A 169 -7.32 11.06 -0.41
CA CYS A 169 -6.93 12.41 -0.85
C CYS A 169 -7.61 12.80 -2.17
N ASN A 170 -7.64 11.88 -3.14
CA ASN A 170 -8.26 12.14 -4.44
C ASN A 170 -9.80 12.31 -4.32
N LYS A 171 -10.48 11.49 -3.51
CA LYS A 171 -11.92 11.62 -3.20
C LYS A 171 -12.23 12.96 -2.54
N MET A 172 -11.44 13.38 -1.54
CA MET A 172 -11.59 14.68 -0.89
C MET A 172 -11.36 15.86 -1.85
N ARG A 173 -10.41 15.77 -2.78
CA ARG A 173 -10.17 16.79 -3.80
C ARG A 173 -11.35 16.93 -4.76
N ARG A 174 -11.88 15.82 -5.27
CA ARG A 174 -13.07 15.80 -6.16
C ARG A 174 -14.28 16.46 -5.50
N ARG A 175 -14.52 16.21 -4.20
CA ARG A 175 -15.61 16.86 -3.45
C ARG A 175 -15.45 18.38 -3.31
N ARG A 176 -14.21 18.89 -3.29
CA ARG A 176 -13.93 20.33 -3.20
C ARG A 176 -13.97 21.06 -4.54
N ASN A 177 -13.69 20.36 -5.63
CA ASN A 177 -13.76 20.92 -6.97
C ASN A 177 -14.28 19.85 -7.97
N PRO A 178 -15.61 19.77 -8.16
CA PRO A 178 -16.22 18.76 -9.02
C PRO A 178 -15.85 18.89 -10.50
N ASN A 179 -15.33 20.06 -10.93
CA ASN A 179 -14.94 20.30 -12.32
C ASN A 179 -13.52 19.82 -12.68
N HIS A 180 -12.80 19.21 -11.73
CA HIS A 180 -11.44 18.72 -11.93
C HIS A 180 -11.44 17.20 -12.14
N THR A 181 -11.82 16.77 -13.34
CA THR A 181 -11.66 15.40 -13.86
C THR A 181 -10.49 15.30 -14.81
#